data_AF-A0A8B2NXW3-F1
#
_entry.id   AF-A0A8B2NXW3-F1
#
_cell.length_a   1.000
_cell.length_b   1.000
_cell.length_c   1.000
_cell.angle_alpha   90.00
_cell.angle_beta   90.00
_cell.angle_gamma   90.00
#
_symmetry.space_group_name_H-M   'P 1'
#
loop_
_entity.id
_entity.type
_entity.pdbx_description
1 polymer ?
#
loop_
_entity_poly.entity_id
_entity_poly.type
_entity_poly.pdbx_seq_one_letter_code
_entity_poly.pdbx_strand_id
1 'polypeptide(L)'
;MRFDVIEQIVLARNRAQPGEHLSTLGARHDPKTLTRHRDLIFASEGELRMWVDDGADPDTLLAPRLEITEENLGAAITEVEKLADWIEERITDVSARRHDPVKQDPEASA
;
A
#
# COMPACT_ATOMS: atom_id res chain seq x y z
N MET A 1 -1.78 -5.99 -8.93
CA MET A 1 -2.05 -5.32 -7.66
C MET A 1 -1.42 -6.14 -6.54
N ARG A 2 -0.46 -5.53 -5.83
CA ARG A 2 0.30 -6.08 -4.71
C ARG A 2 -0.22 -5.50 -3.40
N PHE A 3 -1.06 -6.23 -2.68
CA PHE A 3 -1.65 -5.74 -1.42
C PHE A 3 -0.62 -5.51 -0.31
N ASP A 4 0.48 -6.25 -0.33
CA ASP A 4 1.64 -6.04 0.54
C ASP A 4 2.26 -4.65 0.34
N VAL A 5 2.34 -4.18 -0.90
CA VAL A 5 2.84 -2.83 -1.23
C VAL A 5 1.87 -1.77 -0.74
N ILE A 6 0.56 -1.96 -0.96
CA ILE A 6 -0.47 -1.03 -0.47
C ILE A 6 -0.41 -0.87 1.06
N GLU A 7 -0.25 -1.97 1.79
CA GLU A 7 -0.07 -1.95 3.23
C GLU A 7 1.18 -1.16 3.63
N GLN A 8 2.32 -1.41 2.99
CA GLN A 8 3.56 -0.68 3.25
C GLN A 8 3.44 0.83 3.00
N ILE A 9 2.67 1.26 1.98
CA ILE A 9 2.37 2.68 1.71
C ILE A 9 1.65 3.32 2.90
N VAL A 10 0.60 2.65 3.41
CA VAL A 10 -0.15 3.14 4.57
C VAL A 10 0.74 3.23 5.80
N LEU A 11 1.58 2.21 6.04
CA LEU A 11 2.51 2.17 7.18
C LEU A 11 3.56 3.30 7.09
N ALA A 12 4.15 3.51 5.93
CA ALA A 12 5.09 4.60 5.69
C ALA A 12 4.45 5.97 5.88
N ARG A 13 3.22 6.18 5.38
CA ARG A 13 2.49 7.43 5.56
C ARG A 13 2.16 7.68 7.03
N ASN A 14 1.70 6.66 7.77
CA ASN A 14 1.37 6.79 9.19
C ASN A 14 2.59 7.20 10.02
N ARG A 15 3.80 6.80 9.59
CA ARG A 15 5.06 7.23 10.21
C ARG A 15 5.40 8.68 9.97
N ALA A 16 5.02 9.23 8.81
CA ALA A 16 5.24 10.63 8.46
C ALA A 16 4.18 11.59 9.05
N GLN A 17 3.13 11.07 9.69
CA GLN A 17 2.02 11.87 10.21
C GLN A 17 2.22 12.63 11.53
N PRO A 18 3.05 12.21 12.50
CA PRO A 18 3.27 13.01 13.69
C PRO A 18 3.90 14.36 13.29
N GLY A 19 3.20 15.45 13.58
CA GLY A 19 3.52 16.83 13.20
C GLY A 19 4.75 17.45 13.87
N GLU A 20 5.71 16.65 14.32
CA GLU A 20 7.00 17.14 14.82
C GLU A 20 8.13 16.56 13.97
N HIS A 21 8.75 17.45 13.20
CA HIS A 21 10.02 17.26 12.49
C HIS A 21 9.98 16.48 11.17
N LEU A 22 9.54 17.18 10.12
CA LEU A 22 10.07 17.04 8.74
C LEU A 22 11.61 17.22 8.67
N SER A 23 12.26 17.55 9.79
CA SER A 23 13.71 17.59 9.99
C SER A 23 14.31 16.29 10.53
N THR A 24 13.55 15.20 10.68
CA THR A 24 14.12 13.91 11.09
C THR A 24 14.85 13.25 9.91
N LEU A 25 16.16 13.51 9.85
CA LEU A 25 17.15 12.63 9.26
C LEU A 25 16.87 11.18 9.71
N GLY A 26 16.19 10.37 8.88
CA GLY A 26 16.09 8.91 9.04
C GLY A 26 14.86 8.38 9.77
N ALA A 27 13.67 8.57 9.20
CA ALA A 27 12.55 7.67 9.51
C ALA A 27 12.98 6.22 9.22
N ARG A 28 12.64 5.29 10.12
CA ARG A 28 12.94 3.85 9.98
C ARG A 28 11.64 3.08 9.84
N HIS A 29 11.67 1.91 9.20
CA HIS A 29 10.58 0.92 9.31
C HIS A 29 10.39 0.48 10.76
N ASP A 30 9.17 0.08 11.17
CA ASP A 30 8.96 -0.40 12.54
C ASP A 30 9.30 -1.88 12.58
N PRO A 31 9.67 -2.42 13.76
CA PRO A 31 9.98 -3.83 13.87
C PRO A 31 8.88 -4.75 13.35
N LYS A 32 7.59 -4.38 13.44
CA LYS A 32 6.50 -5.22 12.92
C LYS A 32 6.50 -5.22 11.38
N THR A 33 6.70 -4.06 10.76
CA THR A 33 6.88 -3.96 9.30
C THR A 33 8.08 -4.77 8.82
N LEU A 34 9.25 -4.63 9.46
CA LEU A 34 10.48 -5.37 9.12
C LEU A 34 10.34 -6.89 9.28
N THR A 35 9.58 -7.33 10.28
CA THR A 35 9.31 -8.75 10.51
C THR A 35 8.33 -9.30 9.48
N ARG A 36 7.35 -8.50 9.07
CA ARG A 36 6.28 -8.91 8.16
C ARG A 36 6.68 -8.88 6.69
N HIS A 37 7.51 -7.91 6.30
CA HIS A 37 7.87 -7.65 4.91
C HIS A 37 9.39 -7.80 4.74
N ARG A 38 9.79 -8.84 4.00
CA ARG A 38 11.19 -9.04 3.60
C ARG A 38 11.58 -8.21 2.36
N ASP A 39 10.59 -7.88 1.54
CA ASP A 39 10.70 -7.02 0.36
C ASP A 39 10.05 -5.67 0.66
N LEU A 40 10.85 -4.68 1.06
CA LEU A 40 10.38 -3.36 1.46
C LEU A 40 10.41 -2.43 0.24
N ILE A 41 9.26 -1.89 -0.16
CA ILE A 41 9.20 -0.98 -1.32
C ILE A 41 9.97 0.32 -1.06
N PHE A 42 9.98 0.80 0.19
CA PHE A 42 10.68 2.02 0.59
C PHE A 42 11.99 1.71 1.31
N ALA A 43 12.89 1.02 0.63
CA ALA A 43 14.27 0.79 1.07
C ALA A 43 15.19 0.73 -0.16
N SER A 44 16.47 1.06 0.00
CA SER A 44 17.44 0.85 -1.08
C SER A 44 17.73 -0.63 -1.28
N GLU A 45 18.03 -1.04 -2.52
CA GLU A 45 18.41 -2.42 -2.83
C GLU A 45 19.66 -2.86 -2.06
N GLY A 46 20.61 -1.96 -1.84
CA GLY A 46 21.82 -2.23 -1.08
C GLY A 46 21.53 -2.56 0.38
N GLU A 47 20.70 -1.76 1.04
CA GLU A 47 20.27 -2.03 2.42
C GLU A 47 19.45 -3.32 2.51
N LEU A 48 18.53 -3.55 1.57
CA LEU A 48 17.73 -4.79 1.51
C LEU A 48 18.58 -6.04 1.32
N ARG A 49 19.61 -5.97 0.48
CA ARG A 49 20.51 -7.10 0.24
C ARG A 49 21.32 -7.41 1.49
N MET A 50 21.94 -6.40 2.09
CA MET A 50 22.68 -6.56 3.35
C MET A 50 21.79 -7.09 4.46
N TRP A 51 20.56 -6.59 4.54
CA TRP A 51 19.55 -7.00 5.49
C TRP A 51 19.19 -8.48 5.38
N VAL A 52 18.93 -8.95 4.16
CA VAL A 52 18.63 -10.36 3.90
C VAL A 52 19.84 -11.26 4.18
N ASP A 53 21.03 -10.83 3.78
CA ASP A 53 22.28 -11.58 3.95
C ASP A 53 22.66 -11.74 5.44
N ASP A 54 22.33 -10.77 6.31
CA ASP A 54 22.64 -10.78 7.75
C ASP A 54 21.54 -11.44 8.62
N GLY A 55 20.56 -12.12 7.99
CA GLY A 55 19.52 -12.86 8.70
C GLY A 55 18.29 -12.03 9.12
N ALA A 56 18.28 -10.75 8.74
CA ALA A 56 17.12 -9.88 8.79
C ALA A 56 16.48 -9.74 10.21
N ASP A 57 17.32 -9.36 11.18
CA ASP A 57 16.99 -9.05 12.57
C ASP A 57 16.63 -7.56 12.79
N PRO A 58 15.37 -7.23 13.14
CA PRO A 58 14.85 -5.85 13.13
C PRO A 58 15.47 -4.93 14.18
N ASP A 59 16.14 -5.48 15.18
CA ASP A 59 16.79 -4.71 16.23
C ASP A 59 18.24 -4.31 15.88
N THR A 60 18.74 -4.72 14.71
CA THR A 60 20.09 -4.40 14.26
C THR A 60 20.22 -2.97 13.73
N LEU A 61 21.46 -2.45 13.74
CA LEU A 61 21.80 -1.20 13.05
C LEU A 61 21.75 -1.33 11.52
N LEU A 62 21.68 -2.56 11.01
CA LEU A 62 21.61 -2.92 9.58
C LEU A 62 20.17 -2.98 9.06
N ALA A 63 19.17 -2.81 9.93
CA ALA A 63 17.78 -2.71 9.51
C ALA A 63 17.58 -1.60 8.46
N PRO A 64 16.93 -1.88 7.32
CA PRO A 64 16.72 -0.93 6.25
C PRO A 64 16.02 0.35 6.73
N ARG A 65 16.44 1.49 6.19
CA ARG A 65 15.80 2.78 6.49
C ARG A 65 14.58 2.96 5.63
N LEU A 66 13.66 3.83 6.08
CA LEU A 66 12.57 4.27 5.23
C LEU A 66 13.14 5.28 4.23
N GLU A 67 13.29 4.84 2.99
CA GLU A 67 13.84 5.66 1.91
C GLU A 67 12.82 5.82 0.80
N ILE A 68 12.50 7.07 0.45
CA ILE A 68 11.61 7.40 -0.65
C ILE A 68 12.45 7.98 -1.78
N THR A 69 12.46 7.27 -2.91
CA THR A 69 13.10 7.67 -4.15
C THR A 69 12.01 7.93 -5.20
N GLU A 70 12.36 8.60 -6.29
CA GLU A 70 11.43 8.79 -7.41
C GLU A 70 10.94 7.44 -7.96
N GLU A 71 11.85 6.48 -8.10
CA GLU A 71 11.57 5.15 -8.61
C GLU A 71 10.57 4.39 -7.74
N ASN A 72 10.84 4.28 -6.43
CA ASN A 72 9.96 3.50 -5.55
C ASN A 72 8.64 4.20 -5.27
N LEU A 73 8.61 5.54 -5.32
CA LEU A 73 7.38 6.31 -5.26
C LEU A 73 6.52 6.08 -6.52
N GLY A 74 7.15 6.06 -7.71
CA GLY A 74 6.46 5.74 -8.97
C GLY A 74 5.88 4.33 -8.97
N ALA A 75 6.64 3.35 -8.46
CA ALA A 75 6.16 1.97 -8.28
C ALA A 75 4.99 1.89 -7.29
N ALA A 76 5.05 2.63 -6.17
CA ALA A 76 3.99 2.71 -5.19
C ALA A 76 2.71 3.32 -5.78
N ILE A 77 2.81 4.44 -6.51
CA ILE A 77 1.69 5.08 -7.21
C ILE A 77 1.03 4.11 -8.19
N THR A 78 1.84 3.39 -8.98
CA THR A 78 1.34 2.40 -9.94
C THR A 78 0.50 1.31 -9.28
N GLU A 79 0.87 0.84 -8.08
CA GLU A 79 0.07 -0.15 -7.36
C GLU A 79 -1.24 0.45 -6.80
N VAL A 80 -1.22 1.71 -6.38
CA VAL A 80 -2.43 2.43 -5.94
C VAL A 80 -3.41 2.66 -7.10
N GLU A 81 -2.92 3.01 -8.29
CA GLU A 81 -3.74 3.14 -9.50
C GLU A 81 -4.43 1.82 -9.85
N LYS A 82 -3.69 0.69 -9.82
CA LYS A 82 -4.28 -0.65 -10.01
C LYS A 82 -5.37 -0.97 -8.99
N LEU A 83 -5.23 -0.51 -7.75
CA LEU A 83 -6.26 -0.65 -6.72
C LEU A 83 -7.48 0.22 -7.03
N ALA A 84 -7.26 1.46 -7.46
CA ALA A 84 -8.34 2.36 -7.86
C ALA A 84 -9.16 1.78 -9.02
N ASP A 85 -8.50 1.30 -10.07
CA ASP A 85 -9.15 0.66 -11.23
C ASP A 85 -10.00 -0.54 -10.78
N TRP A 86 -9.43 -1.41 -9.93
CA TRP A 86 -10.12 -2.59 -9.40
C TRP A 86 -11.37 -2.24 -8.57
N ILE A 87 -11.31 -1.13 -7.82
CA ILE A 87 -12.44 -0.60 -7.05
C ILE A 87 -13.50 -0.03 -8.01
N GLU A 88 -13.09 0.75 -9.01
CA GLU A 88 -14.00 1.43 -9.95
C GLU A 88 -14.84 0.42 -10.76
N GLU A 89 -14.22 -0.66 -11.24
CA GLU A 89 -14.92 -1.77 -11.90
C GLU A 89 -16.07 -2.33 -11.03
N ARG A 90 -15.83 -2.44 -9.72
CA ARG A 90 -16.80 -3.02 -8.76
C ARG A 90 -17.87 -2.03 -8.31
N ILE A 91 -17.52 -0.75 -8.17
CA ILE A 91 -18.48 0.29 -7.83
C ILE A 91 -19.46 0.52 -8.99
N THR A 92 -18.97 0.48 -10.22
CA THR A 92 -19.79 0.62 -11.43
C THR A 92 -20.80 -0.53 -11.53
N ASP A 93 -20.38 -1.76 -11.24
CA ASP A 93 -21.27 -2.93 -11.15
C ASP A 93 -22.39 -2.77 -10.11
N VAL A 94 -22.06 -2.25 -8.92
CA VAL A 94 -23.05 -2.04 -7.85
C VAL A 94 -24.02 -0.92 -8.20
N SER A 95 -23.53 0.13 -8.86
CA SER A 95 -24.35 1.27 -9.28
C SER A 95 -25.31 0.88 -10.41
N ALA A 96 -24.87 0.05 -11.36
CA ALA A 96 -25.71 -0.53 -12.39
C ALA A 96 -26.84 -1.40 -11.81
N ARG A 97 -26.53 -2.27 -10.83
CA ARG A 97 -27.54 -3.11 -10.15
C ARG A 97 -28.58 -2.33 -9.36
N ARG A 98 -28.24 -1.14 -8.86
CA ARG A 98 -29.21 -0.25 -8.17
C ARG A 98 -30.15 0.47 -9.12
N HIS A 99 -29.84 0.50 -10.42
CA HIS A 99 -30.63 1.18 -11.44
C HIS A 99 -31.46 0.26 -12.33
N ASP A 100 -31.43 -1.06 -12.12
CA ASP A 100 -32.38 -1.96 -12.76
C ASP A 100 -33.79 -1.70 -12.19
N PRO A 101 -34.74 -1.16 -12.98
CA PRO A 101 -36.11 -1.09 -12.55
C PRO A 101 -36.65 -2.52 -12.57
N VAL A 102 -37.10 -3.00 -11.41
CA VAL A 102 -37.90 -4.22 -11.27
C VAL A 102 -38.89 -4.28 -12.43
N LYS A 103 -38.82 -5.32 -13.26
CA LYS A 103 -39.78 -5.58 -14.34
C LYS A 103 -41.18 -5.45 -13.74
N GLN A 104 -41.94 -4.45 -14.22
CA GLN A 104 -43.36 -4.33 -13.90
C GLN A 104 -44.07 -5.56 -14.49
N ASP A 105 -44.67 -6.38 -13.64
CA ASP A 105 -45.57 -7.45 -14.04
C ASP A 105 -46.76 -6.85 -14.81
N PRO A 106 -47.06 -7.30 -16.04
CA PRO A 106 -48.16 -6.77 -16.83
C PRO A 106 -49.44 -7.55 -16.55
N GLU A 107 -49.87 -7.69 -15.29
CA GLU A 107 -51.16 -8.31 -14.99
C GLU A 107 -51.86 -7.64 -13.79
N ALA A 108 -52.44 -6.47 -14.04
CA ALA A 108 -53.54 -5.95 -13.24
C ALA A 108 -54.41 -5.01 -14.10
N SER A 109 -55.06 -5.59 -15.10
CA SER A 109 -56.26 -5.01 -15.73
C SER A 109 -57.13 -6.15 -16.21
N ALA A 110 -57.98 -6.65 -15.31
CA ALA A 110 -59.24 -7.32 -15.60
C ALA A 110 -60.11 -7.30 -14.33
#